data_AF-A0A381ZYS2-F1
#
_entry.id   AF-A0A381ZYS2-F1
#
_cell.length_a   1.000
_cell.length_b   1.000
_cell.length_c   1.000
_cell.angle_alpha   90.00
_cell.angle_beta   90.00
_cell.angle_gamma   90.00
#
_symmetry.space_group_name_H-M   'P 1'
#
loop_
_entity.id
_entity.type
_entity.pdbx_description
1 polymer ?
#
loop_
_entity_poly.entity_id
_entity_poly.type
_entity_poly.pdbx_seq_one_letter_code
_entity_poly.pdbx_strand_id
1 'polypeptide(L)'
;MDVYPDSLPYRELIVEENPYALFMEDMDEAIIGICRKAGSPSVLAYSYDKYIEILMEQENMSYGEAIEWMEFNVVSAYMGEHTPVFIES
;
A
#
# COMPACT_ATOMS: atom_id res chain seq x y z
N MET A 1 24.53 -3.83 21.42
CA MET A 1 24.39 -3.49 19.99
C MET A 1 23.16 -4.26 19.56
N ASP A 2 22.01 -3.63 19.73
CA ASP A 2 20.73 -4.26 19.43
C ASP A 2 20.72 -4.57 17.95
N VAL A 3 20.70 -5.86 17.64
CA VAL A 3 20.49 -6.36 16.30
C VAL A 3 19.02 -6.09 16.02
N TYR A 4 18.69 -4.86 15.62
CA TYR A 4 17.47 -4.62 14.86
C TYR A 4 17.72 -5.31 13.52
N PRO A 5 17.04 -6.41 13.19
CA PRO A 5 17.13 -6.97 11.86
C PRO A 5 16.63 -5.89 10.90
N ASP A 6 17.33 -5.71 9.79
CA ASP A 6 17.05 -4.69 8.80
C ASP A 6 15.54 -4.59 8.49
N SER A 7 14.93 -3.50 8.98
CA SER A 7 13.51 -3.12 8.91
C SER A 7 12.49 -4.13 9.47
N LEU A 8 11.80 -3.76 10.55
CA LEU A 8 10.45 -4.26 10.78
C LEU A 8 9.61 -3.97 9.52
N PRO A 9 8.85 -4.93 8.97
CA PRO A 9 8.01 -4.68 7.80
C PRO A 9 7.08 -3.50 8.11
N TYR A 10 6.85 -2.63 7.13
CA TYR A 10 6.08 -1.38 7.33
C TYR A 10 4.71 -1.60 7.99
N ARG A 11 4.14 -2.81 7.85
CA ARG A 11 2.90 -3.23 8.53
C ARG A 11 3.01 -3.25 10.04
N GLU A 12 4.11 -3.74 10.60
CA GLU A 12 4.29 -3.78 12.05
C GLU A 12 4.49 -2.37 12.61
N LEU A 13 5.30 -1.57 11.91
CA LEU A 13 5.60 -0.19 12.30
C LEU A 13 4.34 0.70 12.30
N ILE A 14 3.49 0.56 11.28
CA ILE A 14 2.32 1.43 11.17
C ILE A 14 1.25 1.11 12.21
N VAL A 15 1.13 -0.13 12.68
CA VAL A 15 0.13 -0.51 13.69
C VAL A 15 0.40 0.19 15.03
N GLU A 16 1.66 0.46 15.37
CA GLU A 16 2.02 1.22 16.56
C GLU A 16 1.61 2.71 16.45
N GLU A 17 1.74 3.31 15.26
CA GLU A 17 1.41 4.73 15.01
C GLU A 17 -0.07 4.98 14.72
N ASN A 18 -0.67 4.08 13.96
CA ASN A 18 -2.05 4.13 13.49
C ASN A 18 -2.64 2.70 13.51
N PRO A 19 -3.26 2.28 14.63
CA PRO A 19 -3.88 0.95 14.74
C PRO A 19 -5.10 0.77 13.83
N TYR A 20 -5.56 1.83 13.16
CA TYR A 20 -6.66 1.81 12.18
C TYR A 20 -6.17 1.88 10.73
N ALA A 21 -4.85 1.83 10.49
CA ALA A 21 -4.29 1.78 9.14
C ALA A 21 -4.91 0.64 8.34
N LEU A 22 -5.33 0.94 7.11
CA LEU A 22 -5.88 -0.07 6.22
C LEU A 22 -4.75 -0.72 5.41
N PHE A 23 -4.94 -2.01 5.13
CA PHE A 23 -4.03 -2.83 4.37
C PHE A 23 -4.73 -3.34 3.12
N MET A 24 -3.96 -3.50 2.04
CA MET A 24 -4.43 -4.21 0.87
C MET A 24 -4.00 -5.67 1.04
N GLU A 25 -4.97 -6.59 1.08
CA GLU A 25 -4.72 -8.02 1.19
C GLU A 25 -3.84 -8.50 0.03
N ASP A 26 -2.89 -9.38 0.31
CA ASP A 26 -1.96 -9.98 -0.66
C ASP A 26 -1.10 -9.00 -1.49
N MET A 27 -0.95 -7.75 -1.03
CA MET A 27 -0.24 -6.67 -1.75
C MET A 27 0.99 -6.14 -1.01
N ASP A 28 1.50 -6.89 -0.02
CA ASP A 28 2.60 -6.45 0.86
C ASP A 28 3.88 -6.09 0.11
N GLU A 29 4.16 -6.78 -1.00
CA GLU A 29 5.34 -6.56 -1.84
C GLU A 29 5.32 -5.18 -2.55
N ALA A 30 4.14 -4.59 -2.72
CA ALA A 30 3.98 -3.25 -3.26
C ALA A 30 4.13 -2.17 -2.18
N ILE A 31 4.25 -2.49 -0.89
CA ILE A 31 4.45 -1.49 0.16
C ILE A 31 5.86 -0.90 0.05
N ILE A 32 5.94 0.41 -0.08
CA ILE A 32 7.19 1.17 -0.19
C ILE A 32 7.45 2.08 1.01
N GLY A 33 6.49 2.20 1.94
CA GLY A 33 6.71 2.91 3.19
C GLY A 33 5.45 3.35 3.92
N ILE A 34 5.63 4.32 4.83
CA ILE A 34 4.57 4.98 5.59
C ILE A 34 4.53 6.45 5.17
N CYS A 35 3.38 6.89 4.65
CA CYS A 35 3.11 8.29 4.34
C CYS A 35 2.67 9.03 5.61
N ARG A 36 3.33 10.17 5.88
CA ARG A 36 3.01 11.04 7.02
C ARG A 36 2.72 12.45 6.54
N LYS A 37 1.63 13.03 7.02
CA LYS A 37 1.21 14.38 6.68
C LYS A 37 0.61 15.05 7.91
N ALA A 38 0.97 16.30 8.16
CA ALA A 38 0.41 17.07 9.26
C ALA A 38 -1.12 17.16 9.14
N GLY A 39 -1.83 16.86 10.24
CA GLY A 39 -3.29 16.90 10.28
C GLY A 39 -3.99 15.70 9.63
N SER A 40 -3.28 14.60 9.37
CA SER A 40 -3.85 13.34 8.88
C SER A 40 -3.16 12.16 9.58
N PRO A 41 -3.84 11.02 9.77
CA PRO A 41 -3.19 9.82 10.29
C PRO A 41 -2.09 9.32 9.34
N SER A 42 -1.06 8.67 9.88
CA SER A 42 -0.08 7.93 9.07
C SER A 42 -0.79 6.81 8.30
N VAL A 43 -0.49 6.63 7.02
CA VAL A 43 -1.06 5.55 6.18
C VAL A 43 0.04 4.84 5.41
N LEU A 44 -0.23 3.62 4.95
CA LEU A 44 0.71 2.91 4.08
C LEU A 44 0.81 3.60 2.72
N ALA A 45 2.02 3.58 2.16
CA ALA A 45 2.28 3.97 0.79
C ALA A 45 2.63 2.73 -0.03
N TYR A 46 1.91 2.53 -1.14
CA TYR A 46 2.15 1.47 -2.10
C TYR A 46 2.76 2.05 -3.39
N SER A 47 3.64 1.29 -4.04
CA SER A 47 4.02 1.56 -5.43
C SER A 47 2.88 1.16 -6.34
N TYR A 48 2.44 2.09 -7.17
CA TYR A 48 1.39 1.85 -8.17
C TYR A 48 1.86 0.81 -9.18
N ASP A 49 3.07 0.96 -9.71
CA ASP A 49 3.64 0.06 -10.73
C ASP A 49 3.77 -1.39 -10.23
N LYS A 50 4.28 -1.58 -9.01
CA LYS A 50 4.35 -2.92 -8.41
C LYS A 50 2.97 -3.52 -8.15
N TYR A 51 1.99 -2.70 -7.77
CA TYR A 51 0.62 -3.18 -7.60
C TYR A 51 0.07 -3.73 -8.92
N ILE A 52 0.31 -3.03 -10.03
CA ILE A 52 -0.06 -3.48 -11.37
C ILE A 52 0.64 -4.80 -11.73
N GLU A 53 1.94 -4.92 -11.47
CA GLU A 53 2.69 -6.16 -11.70
C GLU A 53 2.07 -7.34 -10.93
N ILE A 54 1.75 -7.14 -9.65
CA ILE A 54 1.10 -8.16 -8.81
C ILE A 54 -0.27 -8.57 -9.37
N LEU A 55 -1.10 -7.60 -9.78
CA LEU A 55 -2.41 -7.90 -10.41
C LEU A 55 -2.24 -8.71 -11.69
N MET A 56 -1.27 -8.36 -12.53
CA MET A 56 -1.01 -9.09 -13.77
C MET A 56 -0.56 -10.53 -13.48
N GLU A 57 0.28 -10.74 -12.47
CA GLU A 57 0.82 -12.06 -12.11
C GLU A 57 -0.20 -12.94 -11.38
N GLN A 58 -0.91 -12.42 -10.39
CA GLN A 58 -1.81 -13.18 -9.53
C GLN A 58 -3.19 -13.42 -10.17
N GLU A 59 -3.72 -12.41 -10.88
CA GLU A 59 -5.07 -12.45 -11.46
C GLU A 59 -5.06 -12.70 -12.97
N ASN A 60 -3.88 -12.92 -13.56
CA ASN A 60 -3.69 -13.11 -15.00
C ASN A 60 -4.36 -12.00 -15.84
N MET A 61 -4.35 -10.78 -15.31
CA MET A 61 -4.85 -9.58 -15.99
C MET A 61 -3.84 -9.11 -17.03
N SER A 62 -4.32 -8.59 -18.15
CA SER A 62 -3.49 -7.75 -19.01
C SER A 62 -3.15 -6.44 -18.30
N TYR A 63 -2.09 -5.76 -18.76
CA TYR A 63 -1.71 -4.44 -18.22
C TYR A 63 -2.88 -3.45 -18.23
N GLY A 64 -3.68 -3.43 -19.31
CA GLY A 64 -4.85 -2.53 -19.40
C GLY A 64 -5.93 -2.87 -18.37
N GLU A 65 -6.24 -4.16 -18.18
CA GLU A 65 -7.21 -4.60 -17.17
C GLU A 65 -6.72 -4.29 -15.75
N ALA A 66 -5.43 -4.47 -15.49
CA ALA A 66 -4.83 -4.15 -14.19
C ALA A 66 -4.91 -2.64 -13.88
N ILE A 67 -4.67 -1.77 -14.89
CA ILE A 67 -4.83 -0.32 -14.73
C ILE A 67 -6.29 0.05 -14.45
N GLU A 68 -7.24 -0.48 -15.22
CA GLU A 68 -8.67 -0.22 -14.98
C GLU A 68 -9.09 -0.70 -13.59
N TRP A 69 -8.60 -1.86 -13.16
CA TRP A 69 -8.85 -2.38 -11.83
C TRP A 69 -8.27 -1.47 -10.75
N MET A 70 -7.01 -1.05 -10.91
CA MET A 70 -6.31 -0.17 -9.98
C MET A 70 -7.02 1.17 -9.82
N GLU A 71 -7.42 1.81 -10.91
CA GLU A 71 -8.13 3.10 -10.86
C GLU A 71 -9.51 3.00 -10.22
N PHE A 72 -10.29 1.98 -10.61
CA PHE A 72 -11.69 1.87 -10.20
C PHE A 72 -11.86 1.23 -8.82
N ASN A 73 -11.17 0.11 -8.56
CA ASN A 73 -11.38 -0.69 -7.35
C ASN A 73 -10.42 -0.34 -6.22
N VAL A 74 -9.30 0.32 -6.51
CA VAL A 74 -8.26 0.58 -5.50
C VAL A 74 -8.16 2.08 -5.21
N VAL A 75 -7.75 2.89 -6.19
CA VAL A 75 -7.54 4.35 -6.01
C VAL A 75 -8.85 5.06 -5.67
N SER A 76 -9.94 4.72 -6.37
CA SER A 76 -11.25 5.34 -6.16
C SER A 76 -12.04 4.80 -4.95
N ALA A 77 -11.56 3.73 -4.30
CA ALA A 77 -12.33 3.02 -3.28
C ALA A 77 -12.57 3.86 -2.01
N TYR A 78 -11.60 4.70 -1.64
CA TYR A 78 -11.58 5.58 -0.46
C TYR A 78 -12.47 5.16 0.71
N MET A 79 -11.87 4.49 1.70
CA MET A 79 -12.55 3.94 2.88
C MET A 79 -12.39 4.83 4.14
N GLY A 80 -12.08 6.12 3.95
CA GLY A 80 -11.85 7.09 5.02
C GLY A 80 -10.37 7.48 5.18
N GLU A 81 -10.06 8.21 6.26
CA GLU A 81 -8.75 8.86 6.44
C GLU A 81 -7.56 7.91 6.58
N HIS A 82 -7.79 6.64 6.88
CA HIS A 82 -6.77 5.60 6.99
C HIS A 82 -6.52 4.83 5.69
N THR A 83 -7.16 5.25 4.59
CA THR A 83 -6.96 4.66 3.26
C THR A 83 -5.49 4.84 2.82
N PRO A 84 -4.84 3.81 2.27
CA PRO A 84 -3.48 3.94 1.76
C PRO A 84 -3.35 4.96 0.64
N VAL A 85 -2.11 5.36 0.37
CA VAL A 85 -1.76 6.17 -0.80
C VAL A 85 -0.96 5.33 -1.81
N PHE A 86 -1.04 5.73 -3.08
CA PHE A 86 -0.37 5.05 -4.18
C PHE A 86 0.56 6.04 -4.88
N ILE A 87 1.79 5.61 -5.13
CA ILE A 87 2.85 6.43 -5.75
C ILE A 87 3.24 5.80 -7.09
N GLU A 88 3.07 6.56 -8.16
CA GLU A 88 3.51 6.24 -9.53
C GLU A 88 4.91 6.83 -9.77
N SER A 89 5.78 6.12 -10.51
CA SER A 89 7.18 6.52 -10.74
C SER A 89 7.66 6.42 -12.18
#